data_AF-A0A165HUC1-F1
#
_entry.id   AF-A0A165HUC1-F1
#
_cell.length_a   1.000
_cell.length_b   1.000
_cell.length_c   1.000
_cell.angle_alpha   90.00
_cell.angle_beta   90.00
_cell.angle_gamma   90.00
#
_symmetry.space_group_name_H-M   'P 1'
#
loop_
_entity.id
_entity.type
_entity.pdbx_description
1 polymer ?
#
loop_
_entity_poly.entity_id
_entity_poly.type
_entity_poly.pdbx_seq_one_letter_code
_entity_poly.pdbx_strand_id
1 'polypeptide(L)'
;MDWAHSGSNLKSLAEIKRLVDDEWKHLDNLDDAEASRPFLDADGWREETVEIPLPKEQTQFDSEEQCPHFKVSGIYLRNLLQIIKTTCEDPEAKSHN
;
A
#
# COMPACT_ATOMS: atom_id res chain seq x y z
N MET A 1 -5.73 29.90 -28.80
CA MET A 1 -5.53 28.70 -27.96
C MET A 1 -4.76 27.72 -28.80
N ASP A 2 -3.44 27.72 -28.66
CA ASP A 2 -2.54 26.88 -29.45
C ASP A 2 -2.39 25.54 -28.74
N TRP A 3 -3.22 24.60 -29.17
CA TRP A 3 -3.15 23.20 -28.84
C TRP A 3 -1.95 22.63 -29.60
N ALA A 4 -0.86 22.36 -28.88
CA ALA A 4 0.37 21.85 -29.45
C ALA A 4 0.16 20.40 -29.93
N HIS A 5 -0.22 20.28 -31.20
CA HIS A 5 -0.07 19.06 -31.97
C HIS A 5 1.40 18.76 -32.22
N SER A 6 2.00 17.93 -31.37
CA SER A 6 3.20 17.20 -31.75
C SER A 6 2.78 15.85 -32.33
N GLY A 7 2.56 15.81 -33.65
CA GLY A 7 2.26 14.61 -34.42
C GLY A 7 3.45 13.65 -34.58
N SER A 8 4.27 13.50 -33.54
CA SER A 8 5.40 12.56 -33.50
C SER A 8 5.14 11.52 -32.42
N ASN A 9 5.12 10.23 -32.80
CA ASN A 9 5.08 9.10 -31.85
C ASN A 9 6.38 9.01 -31.01
N LEU A 10 7.44 9.74 -31.38
CA LEU A 10 8.60 9.95 -30.53
C LEU A 10 8.42 11.26 -29.77
N LYS A 11 8.14 11.15 -28.47
CA LYS A 11 8.30 12.26 -27.52
C LYS A 11 9.78 12.67 -27.50
N SER A 12 10.05 13.97 -27.46
CA SER A 12 11.42 14.45 -27.29
C SER A 12 11.95 14.04 -25.91
N LEU A 13 13.27 13.88 -25.75
CA LEU A 13 13.87 13.54 -24.45
C LEU A 13 13.52 14.56 -23.36
N ALA A 14 13.41 15.84 -23.72
CA ALA A 14 13.00 16.90 -22.80
C ALA A 14 11.54 16.71 -22.33
N GLU A 15 10.64 16.33 -23.23
CA GLU A 15 9.24 16.05 -22.89
C GLU A 15 9.12 14.79 -22.03
N ILE A 16 9.88 13.73 -22.33
CA ILE A 16 9.92 12.51 -21.49
C ILE A 16 10.41 12.86 -20.09
N LYS A 17 11.50 13.63 -19.97
CA LYS A 17 12.02 14.04 -18.66
C LYS A 17 10.97 14.82 -17.87
N ARG A 18 10.29 15.77 -18.52
CA ARG A 18 9.27 16.59 -17.87
C ARG A 18 8.10 15.74 -17.37
N LEU A 19 7.63 14.79 -18.18
CA LEU A 19 6.56 13.87 -17.79
C LEU A 19 6.98 13.02 -16.60
N VAL A 20 8.20 12.49 -16.61
CA VAL A 20 8.73 11.73 -15.48
C VAL A 20 8.78 12.61 -14.23
N ASP A 21 9.33 13.82 -14.33
CA ASP A 21 9.40 14.76 -13.19
C ASP A 21 8.00 15.14 -12.65
N ASP A 22 6.99 15.27 -13.52
CA ASP A 22 5.61 15.59 -13.14
C ASP A 22 4.94 14.38 -12.44
N GLU A 23 5.18 13.15 -12.89
CA GLU A 23 4.70 11.92 -12.22
C GLU A 23 5.36 11.70 -10.84
N TRP A 24 6.67 11.96 -10.71
CA TRP A 24 7.35 11.88 -9.40
C TRP A 24 6.73 12.84 -8.39
N LYS A 25 6.47 14.09 -8.80
CA LYS A 25 5.78 15.06 -7.94
C LYS A 25 4.37 14.63 -7.60
N HIS A 26 3.66 13.97 -8.52
CA HIS A 26 2.34 13.44 -8.24
C HIS A 26 2.39 12.37 -7.14
N LEU A 27 3.35 11.45 -7.22
CA LEU A 27 3.59 10.43 -6.19
C LEU A 27 3.97 11.04 -4.84
N ASP A 28 4.88 12.01 -4.81
CA ASP A 28 5.27 12.70 -3.57
C ASP A 28 4.06 13.36 -2.89
N ASN A 29 3.20 14.01 -3.68
CA ASN A 29 1.96 14.60 -3.17
C ASN A 29 0.96 13.57 -2.62
N LEU A 30 0.97 12.32 -3.12
CA LEU A 30 0.11 11.24 -2.60
C LEU A 30 0.62 10.70 -1.26
N ASP A 31 1.94 10.64 -1.07
CA ASP A 31 2.55 10.25 0.22
C ASP A 31 2.29 11.30 1.31
N ASP A 32 2.33 12.59 0.95
CA ASP A 32 2.06 13.72 1.84
C ASP A 32 0.55 13.94 2.09
N ALA A 33 -0.29 13.60 1.11
CA ALA A 33 -1.74 13.64 1.27
C ALA A 33 -2.20 12.48 2.15
N GLU A 34 -2.24 12.70 3.47
CA GLU A 34 -2.75 11.75 4.45
C GLU A 34 -4.14 11.23 4.05
N ALA A 35 -4.97 12.07 3.42
CA ALA A 35 -6.30 11.75 2.90
C ALA A 35 -6.34 10.82 1.66
N SER A 36 -5.21 10.54 1.00
CA SER A 36 -5.13 9.64 -0.16
C SER A 36 -4.45 8.30 0.15
N ARG A 37 -4.05 8.07 1.40
CA ARG A 37 -3.47 6.78 1.79
C ARG A 37 -4.56 5.71 1.73
N PRO A 38 -4.36 4.60 0.99
CA PRO A 38 -5.37 3.53 0.86
C PRO A 38 -5.60 2.75 2.18
N PHE A 39 -4.83 3.07 3.23
CA PHE A 39 -4.86 2.43 4.54
C PHE A 39 -5.35 3.37 5.64
N LEU A 40 -6.02 4.47 5.29
CA LEU A 40 -6.67 5.37 6.25
C LEU A 40 -7.61 4.61 7.19
N ASP A 41 -7.67 5.05 8.45
CA ASP A 41 -8.53 4.48 9.51
C ASP A 41 -10.00 4.31 9.08
N ALA A 42 -10.48 5.15 8.15
CA ALA A 42 -11.83 5.10 7.61
C ALA A 42 -12.20 3.74 6.98
N ASP A 43 -11.23 3.03 6.40
CA ASP A 43 -11.45 1.73 5.76
C ASP A 43 -11.27 0.54 6.73
N GLY A 44 -11.03 0.79 8.02
CA GLY A 44 -10.88 -0.25 9.03
C GLY A 44 -9.52 -0.95 9.02
N TRP A 45 -8.54 -0.36 8.34
CA TRP A 45 -7.12 -0.68 8.52
C TRP A 45 -6.63 -0.15 9.86
N ARG A 46 -5.71 -0.87 10.49
CA ARG A 46 -5.07 -0.47 11.75
C ARG A 46 -3.59 -0.64 11.64
N GLU A 47 -2.85 0.40 12.02
CA GLU A 47 -1.41 0.30 12.15
C GLU A 47 -1.05 -0.51 13.41
N GLU A 48 -0.32 -1.61 13.23
CA GLU A 48 0.16 -2.46 14.32
C GLU A 48 1.65 -2.78 14.11
N THR A 49 2.33 -3.07 15.21
CA THR A 49 3.73 -3.53 15.20
C THR A 49 3.73 -5.02 15.51
N VAL A 50 4.26 -5.84 14.61
CA VAL A 50 4.33 -7.30 14.78
C VAL A 50 5.76 -7.71 15.09
N GLU A 51 5.91 -8.59 16.07
CA GLU A 51 7.20 -9.19 16.42
C GLU A 51 7.32 -10.55 15.72
N ILE A 52 8.30 -10.68 14.84
CA ILE A 52 8.54 -11.91 14.08
C ILE A 52 9.82 -12.57 14.61
N PRO A 53 9.80 -13.84 15.05
CA PRO A 53 11.01 -14.55 15.41
C PRO A 53 11.86 -14.79 14.15
N LEU A 54 13.10 -14.29 14.13
CA LEU A 54 14.02 -14.47 13.02
C LEU A 54 15.04 -15.56 13.34
N PRO A 55 15.02 -16.71 12.64
CA PRO A 55 16.04 -17.72 12.81
C PRO A 55 17.40 -17.13 12.41
N LYS A 56 18.33 -17.12 13.36
CA LYS A 56 19.69 -16.63 13.12
C LYS A 56 20.51 -17.74 12.44
N GLU A 57 21.11 -17.43 11.31
CA GLU A 57 21.99 -18.36 10.62
C GLU A 57 23.12 -18.84 11.56
N GLN A 58 23.47 -20.13 11.47
CA GLN A 58 24.49 -20.81 12.27
C GLN A 58 24.21 -20.91 13.79
N THR A 59 22.99 -20.62 14.25
CA THR A 59 22.60 -20.81 15.67
C THR A 59 21.36 -21.70 15.74
N GLN A 60 21.47 -22.87 16.40
CA GLN A 60 20.32 -23.70 16.74
C GLN A 60 19.75 -23.20 18.08
N PHE A 61 18.46 -22.88 18.09
CA PHE A 61 17.71 -22.58 19.31
C PHE A 61 16.81 -23.78 19.63
N ASP A 62 16.71 -24.15 20.90
CA ASP A 62 15.92 -25.31 21.33
C ASP A 62 14.41 -25.05 21.26
N SER A 63 13.99 -23.78 21.21
CA SER A 63 12.60 -23.34 21.13
C SER A 63 12.48 -22.02 20.34
N GLU A 64 11.34 -21.84 19.66
CA GLU A 64 11.00 -20.62 18.92
C GLU A 64 10.97 -19.36 19.82
N GLU A 65 10.70 -19.53 21.11
CA GLU A 65 10.68 -18.43 22.09
C GLU A 65 12.07 -17.83 22.37
N GLN A 66 13.14 -18.61 22.16
CA GLN A 66 14.53 -18.14 22.36
C GLN A 66 15.10 -17.46 21.11
N CYS A 67 14.35 -17.45 20.02
CA CYS A 67 14.72 -16.82 18.77
C CYS A 67 14.70 -15.29 18.93
N PRO A 68 15.66 -14.55 18.34
CA PRO A 68 15.61 -13.09 18.36
C PRO A 68 14.35 -12.60 17.63
N HIS A 69 13.54 -11.82 18.33
CA HIS A 69 12.31 -11.23 17.80
C HIS A 69 12.65 -9.91 17.09
N PHE A 70 12.27 -9.80 15.83
CA PHE A 70 12.41 -8.60 15.03
C PHE A 70 11.09 -7.83 15.03
N LYS A 71 11.11 -6.58 15.50
CA LYS A 71 9.95 -5.71 15.49
C LYS A 71 9.80 -5.09 14.11
N VAL A 72 8.71 -5.41 13.43
CA VAL A 72 8.32 -4.77 12.17
C VAL A 72 7.24 -3.73 12.49
N SER A 73 7.63 -2.46 12.46
CA SER A 73 6.71 -1.32 12.60
C SER A 73 6.14 -0.88 11.25
N GLY A 74 4.98 -0.22 11.26
CA GLY A 74 4.33 0.30 10.04
C GLY A 74 3.55 -0.77 9.25
N ILE A 75 3.09 -1.84 9.90
CA ILE A 75 2.23 -2.83 9.27
C ILE A 75 0.78 -2.37 9.42
N TYR A 76 0.04 -2.34 8.31
CA TYR A 76 -1.38 -2.08 8.31
C TYR A 76 -2.15 -3.41 8.24
N LEU A 77 -2.90 -3.73 9.29
CA LEU A 77 -3.72 -4.93 9.39
C LEU A 77 -5.20 -4.58 9.29
N ARG A 78 -5.98 -5.43 8.61
CA ARG A 78 -7.45 -5.31 8.54
C ARG A 78 -8.09 -6.61 9.01
N ASN A 79 -9.13 -6.51 9.82
CA ASN A 79 -9.80 -7.70 10.33
C ASN A 79 -10.63 -8.37 9.22
N LEU A 80 -10.16 -9.52 8.76
CA LEU A 80 -10.78 -10.27 7.67
C LEU A 80 -12.23 -10.69 7.97
N LEU A 81 -12.55 -10.98 9.24
CA LEU A 81 -13.93 -11.30 9.65
C LEU A 81 -14.86 -10.10 9.54
N GLN A 82 -14.36 -8.88 9.78
CA GLN A 82 -15.17 -7.67 9.58
C GLN A 82 -15.48 -7.47 8.11
N ILE A 83 -14.49 -7.66 7.23
CA ILE A 83 -14.68 -7.57 5.77
C ILE A 83 -15.77 -8.55 5.32
N ILE A 84 -15.66 -9.83 5.71
CA ILE A 84 -16.64 -10.85 5.32
C ILE A 84 -18.05 -10.46 5.79
N LYS A 85 -18.20 -10.01 7.04
CA LYS A 85 -19.51 -9.58 7.56
C LYS A 85 -20.08 -8.41 6.78
N THR A 86 -19.29 -7.36 6.55
CA THR A 86 -19.72 -6.19 5.78
C THR A 86 -20.14 -6.58 4.38
N THR A 87 -19.38 -7.41 3.68
CA THR A 87 -19.73 -7.88 2.33
C THR A 87 -20.99 -8.76 2.33
N CYS A 88 -21.21 -9.59 3.35
CA CYS A 88 -22.44 -10.39 3.45
C CYS A 88 -23.67 -9.57 3.84
N GLU A 89 -23.50 -8.49 4.59
CA GLU A 89 -24.57 -7.58 4.98
C GLU A 89 -24.97 -6.61 3.86
N ASP A 90 -24.07 -6.42 2.89
CA ASP A 90 -24.24 -5.54 1.74
C ASP A 90 -25.52 -5.88 0.95
N PRO A 91 -26.41 -4.90 0.70
CA PRO A 91 -27.61 -5.10 -0.10
C PRO A 91 -27.35 -5.63 -1.51
N GLU A 92 -26.18 -5.37 -2.13
CA GLU A 92 -25.84 -5.94 -3.44
C GLU A 92 -25.57 -7.46 -3.37
N ALA A 93 -25.00 -7.96 -2.28
CA ALA A 93 -24.82 -9.41 -2.08
C ALA A 93 -26.16 -10.15 -1.88
N LYS A 94 -27.19 -9.44 -1.40
CA LYS A 94 -28.56 -9.97 -1.26
C LYS A 94 -29.33 -10.04 -2.58
N SER A 95 -28.98 -9.23 -3.58
CA SER A 95 -29.69 -9.21 -4.87
C SER A 95 -29.33 -10.37 -5.80
N HIS A 96 -28.27 -11.12 -5.49
CA HIS A 96 -27.74 -12.23 -6.30
C HIS A 96 -27.94 -13.64 -5.70
N ASN A 97 -28.78 -13.80 -4.67
CA ASN A 97 -29.20 -15.10 -4.12
C ASN A 97 -30.59 -15.53 -4.59
#